data_AF-A0A4R3LQU1-F1
#
_entry.id   AF-A0A4R3LQU1-F1
#
_cell.length_a   1.000
_cell.length_b   1.000
_cell.length_c   1.000
_cell.angle_alpha   90.00
_cell.angle_beta   90.00
_cell.angle_gamma   90.00
#
_symmetry.space_group_name_H-M   'P 1'
#
loop_
_entity.id
_entity.type
_entity.pdbx_description
1 polymer ?
#
loop_
_entity_poly.entity_id
_entity_poly.type
_entity_poly.pdbx_seq_one_letter_code
_entity_poly.pdbx_strand_id
1 'polypeptide(L)'
;MNDIVDKYVVYARKIAVQYEAKQVAFADLTGLVEEFASKFTAQVNELPESQRAPTRAALETAIEAVQNSLDEHSLSAQALEEILLSFNRTPIY
;
A
#
# COMPACT_ATOMS: atom_id res chain seq x y z
N MET A 1 -5.44 -9.16 -15.39
CA MET A 1 -5.14 -8.01 -14.51
C MET A 1 -4.16 -8.50 -13.46
N ASN A 2 -3.21 -7.65 -13.07
CA ASN A 2 -1.97 -8.02 -12.38
C ASN A 2 -2.26 -8.58 -10.96
N ASP A 3 -2.19 -9.90 -10.77
CA ASP A 3 -2.57 -10.64 -9.54
C ASP A 3 -1.91 -10.07 -8.28
N ILE A 4 -0.66 -9.62 -8.42
CA ILE A 4 0.11 -8.96 -7.37
C ILE A 4 -0.53 -7.63 -6.99
N VAL A 5 -0.93 -6.80 -7.95
CA VAL A 5 -1.53 -5.49 -7.64
C VAL A 5 -2.83 -5.68 -6.87
N ASP A 6 -3.71 -6.57 -7.33
CA ASP A 6 -5.01 -6.81 -6.68
C ASP A 6 -4.84 -7.28 -5.22
N LYS A 7 -3.95 -8.25 -5.01
CA LYS A 7 -3.61 -8.76 -3.66
C LYS A 7 -3.16 -7.64 -2.72
N TYR A 8 -2.27 -6.76 -3.17
CA TYR A 8 -1.74 -5.68 -2.32
C TYR A 8 -2.73 -4.54 -2.15
N VAL A 9 -3.61 -4.27 -3.12
CA VAL A 9 -4.73 -3.33 -2.95
C VAL A 9 -5.68 -3.83 -1.86
N VAL A 10 -6.05 -5.11 -1.89
CA VAL A 10 -6.90 -5.72 -0.85
C VAL A 10 -6.24 -5.64 0.52
N TYR A 11 -4.93 -5.88 0.59
CA TYR A 11 -4.20 -5.79 1.85
C TYR A 11 -4.11 -4.34 2.36
N ALA A 12 -3.83 -3.36 1.50
CA ALA A 12 -3.84 -1.94 1.87
C ALA A 12 -5.21 -1.50 2.41
N ARG A 13 -6.32 -1.91 1.74
CA ARG A 13 -7.68 -1.67 2.23
C ARG A 13 -7.93 -2.29 3.60
N LYS A 14 -7.42 -3.51 3.84
CA LYS A 14 -7.56 -4.18 5.14
C LYS A 14 -6.86 -3.41 6.25
N ILE A 15 -5.65 -2.91 6.02
CA ILE A 15 -4.91 -2.08 6.98
C ILE A 15 -5.70 -0.80 7.28
N ALA A 16 -6.20 -0.13 6.24
CA ALA A 16 -7.00 1.09 6.38
C ALA A 16 -8.26 0.88 7.24
N VAL A 17 -9.04 -0.17 6.94
CA VAL A 17 -10.24 -0.52 7.71
C VAL A 17 -9.91 -0.88 9.16
N GLN A 18 -8.81 -1.63 9.40
CA GLN A 18 -8.39 -1.98 10.76
C GLN A 18 -7.96 -0.75 11.57
N TYR A 19 -7.27 0.20 10.93
CA TYR A 19 -6.87 1.44 11.56
C TYR A 19 -8.07 2.35 11.85
N GLU A 20 -9.03 2.44 10.93
CA GLU A 20 -10.28 3.17 11.15
C GLU A 20 -11.15 2.57 12.26
N ALA A 21 -11.22 1.24 12.33
CA ALA A 21 -11.88 0.53 13.43
C ALA A 21 -11.12 0.63 14.77
N LYS A 22 -9.99 1.36 14.82
CA LYS A 22 -9.09 1.50 15.98
C LYS A 22 -8.62 0.15 16.53
N GLN A 23 -8.57 -0.86 15.68
CA GLN A 23 -8.03 -2.18 16.02
C GLN A 23 -6.50 -2.21 16.03
N VAL A 24 -5.89 -1.19 15.42
CA VAL A 24 -4.44 -1.02 15.27
C VAL A 24 -4.08 0.36 15.79
N ALA A 25 -3.09 0.43 16.69
CA ALA A 25 -2.55 1.72 17.14
C ALA A 25 -1.69 2.34 16.04
N PHE A 26 -1.53 3.66 16.03
CA PHE A 26 -0.71 4.35 15.02
C PHE A 26 0.75 3.83 14.99
N ALA A 27 1.32 3.47 16.14
CA ALA A 27 2.67 2.88 16.20
C ALA A 27 2.76 1.53 15.47
N ASP A 28 1.72 0.70 15.56
CA ASP A 28 1.62 -0.56 14.81
C ASP A 28 1.33 -0.32 13.32
N LEU A 29 0.62 0.77 12.97
CA LEU A 29 0.37 1.14 11.57
C LEU A 29 1.68 1.35 10.82
N THR A 30 2.62 2.14 11.36
CA THR A 30 3.92 2.37 10.72
C THR A 30 4.67 1.06 10.45
N GLY A 31 4.71 0.14 11.43
CA GLY A 31 5.35 -1.16 11.25
C GLY A 31 4.66 -2.06 10.22
N LEU A 32 3.33 -2.07 10.19
CA LEU A 32 2.55 -2.80 9.19
C LEU A 32 2.76 -2.25 7.77
N VAL A 33 2.87 -0.93 7.66
CA VAL A 33 3.09 -0.22 6.41
C VAL A 33 4.50 -0.46 5.87
N GLU A 34 5.52 -0.45 6.73
CA GLU A 34 6.89 -0.82 6.34
C GLU A 34 6.99 -2.30 5.94
N GLU A 35 6.34 -3.21 6.67
CA GLU A 35 6.27 -4.62 6.30
C GLU A 35 5.57 -4.82 4.95
N PHE A 36 4.49 -4.08 4.71
CA PHE A 36 3.75 -4.08 3.45
C PHE A 36 4.64 -3.68 2.28
N ALA A 37 5.36 -2.55 2.40
CA ALA A 37 6.27 -2.07 1.36
C ALA A 37 7.46 -3.02 1.11
N SER A 38 8.00 -3.61 2.19
CA SER A 38 9.08 -4.59 2.10
C SER A 38 8.63 -5.86 1.35
N LYS A 39 7.47 -6.41 1.73
CA LYS A 39 6.89 -7.59 1.07
C LYS A 39 6.55 -7.31 -0.40
N PHE A 40 5.98 -6.14 -0.70
CA PHE A 40 5.66 -5.76 -2.07
C PHE A 40 6.92 -5.66 -2.91
N THR A 41 7.92 -4.93 -2.43
CA THR A 41 9.20 -4.75 -3.13
C THR A 41 9.88 -6.10 -3.37
N ALA A 42 9.88 -7.00 -2.38
CA ALA A 42 10.42 -8.35 -2.56
C ALA A 42 9.69 -9.10 -3.69
N GLN A 43 8.36 -9.09 -3.70
CA GLN A 43 7.56 -9.78 -4.71
C GLN A 43 7.66 -9.12 -6.10
N VAL A 44 7.82 -7.80 -6.16
CA VAL A 44 8.06 -7.07 -7.41
C VAL A 44 9.46 -7.35 -7.95
N ASN A 45 10.48 -7.49 -7.11
CA ASN A 45 11.83 -7.80 -7.56
C ASN A 45 11.94 -9.20 -8.20
N GLU A 46 11.04 -10.12 -7.87
CA GLU A 46 10.90 -11.42 -8.55
C GLU A 46 10.36 -11.29 -9.99
N LEU A 47 9.73 -10.17 -10.33
CA LEU A 47 9.26 -9.87 -11.68
C LEU A 47 10.41 -9.40 -12.59
N PRO A 48 10.25 -9.56 -13.92
CA PRO A 48 11.15 -8.96 -14.89
C PRO A 48 11.27 -7.44 -14.68
N GLU A 49 12.45 -6.85 -14.85
CA GLU A 49 12.68 -5.40 -14.71
C GLU A 49 11.67 -4.56 -15.50
N SER A 50 11.32 -4.99 -16.71
CA SER A 50 10.32 -4.34 -17.57
C SER A 50 8.91 -4.28 -16.95
N GLN A 51 8.62 -5.14 -15.97
CA GLN A 51 7.34 -5.23 -15.26
C GLN A 51 7.39 -4.62 -13.85
N ARG A 52 8.57 -4.33 -13.29
CA ARG A 52 8.69 -3.78 -11.91
C ARG A 52 8.07 -2.40 -11.79
N ALA A 53 8.53 -1.47 -12.61
CA ALA A 53 8.03 -0.09 -12.64
C ALA A 53 6.52 0.00 -12.94
N PRO A 54 5.97 -0.67 -13.98
CA PRO A 54 4.53 -0.61 -14.25
C PRO A 54 3.69 -1.31 -13.18
N THR A 55 4.20 -2.35 -12.51
CA THR A 55 3.48 -3.02 -11.40
C THR A 55 3.41 -2.11 -10.17
N ARG A 56 4.49 -1.41 -9.84
CA ARG A 56 4.51 -0.41 -8.77
C ARG A 56 3.54 0.74 -9.07
N ALA A 57 3.65 1.36 -10.25
CA ALA A 57 2.78 2.46 -10.65
C ALA A 57 1.30 2.08 -10.68
N ALA A 58 0.98 0.85 -11.10
CA ALA A 58 -0.39 0.33 -11.07
C ALA A 58 -0.93 0.18 -9.64
N LEU A 59 -0.09 -0.23 -8.68
CA LEU A 59 -0.49 -0.32 -7.27
C LEU A 59 -0.69 1.07 -6.66
N GLU A 60 0.24 2.00 -6.89
CA GLU A 60 0.14 3.39 -6.43
C GLU A 60 -1.17 4.02 -6.95
N THR A 61 -1.43 3.93 -8.25
CA THR A 61 -2.65 4.45 -8.87
C THR A 61 -3.92 3.81 -8.28
N ALA A 62 -3.90 2.49 -8.02
CA ALA A 62 -5.05 1.81 -7.45
C ALA A 62 -5.31 2.27 -6.00
N ILE A 63 -4.27 2.40 -5.17
CA ILE A 63 -4.38 2.88 -3.79
C ILE A 63 -4.85 4.34 -3.76
N GLU A 64 -4.30 5.20 -4.61
CA GLU A 64 -4.74 6.60 -4.76
C GLU A 64 -6.22 6.66 -5.14
N ALA A 65 -6.69 5.81 -6.06
CA ALA A 65 -8.10 5.75 -6.43
C ALA A 65 -9.01 5.34 -5.25
N VAL A 66 -8.54 4.43 -4.38
CA VAL A 66 -9.25 4.09 -3.14
C VAL A 66 -9.26 5.28 -2.20
N GLN A 67 -8.12 5.93 -1.97
CA GLN A 67 -8.00 7.08 -1.08
C GLN A 67 -8.91 8.24 -1.50
N ASN A 68 -8.94 8.58 -2.80
CA ASN A 68 -9.80 9.61 -3.35
C ASN A 68 -11.31 9.29 -3.26
N SER A 69 -11.66 8.01 -3.05
CA SER A 69 -13.04 7.59 -2.85
C SER A 69 -13.48 7.64 -1.38
N LEU A 70 -12.55 7.95 -0.47
CA LEU A 70 -12.80 8.06 0.98
C LEU A 70 -12.90 9.53 1.38
N ASP A 71 -13.52 9.79 2.54
CA ASP A 71 -13.48 11.11 3.16
C ASP A 71 -12.04 11.51 3.51
N GLU A 72 -11.66 12.74 3.19
CA GLU A 72 -10.31 13.31 3.41
C GLU A 72 -9.88 13.26 4.89
N HIS A 73 -10.85 13.30 5.81
CA HIS A 73 -10.62 13.22 7.26
C HIS A 73 -10.75 11.80 7.84
N SER A 74 -10.98 10.78 7.00
CA SER A 74 -11.08 9.41 7.46
C SER A 74 -9.71 8.88 7.91
N LEU A 75 -9.70 8.10 8.99
CA LEU A 75 -8.52 7.37 9.43
C LEU A 75 -8.05 6.39 8.33
N SER A 76 -9.00 5.83 7.56
CA SER A 76 -8.69 5.01 6.39
C SER A 76 -7.83 5.76 5.36
N ALA A 77 -8.19 7.00 5.02
CA ALA A 77 -7.40 7.81 4.09
C ALA A 77 -5.98 8.10 4.62
N GLN A 78 -5.84 8.38 5.92
CA GLN A 78 -4.53 8.55 6.56
C GLN A 78 -3.67 7.28 6.50
N ALA A 79 -4.27 6.11 6.73
CA ALA A 79 -3.55 4.84 6.63
C ALA A 79 -3.09 4.53 5.19
N LEU A 80 -3.91 4.84 4.18
CA LEU A 80 -3.53 4.67 2.78
C LEU A 80 -2.43 5.67 2.36
N GLU A 81 -2.45 6.89 2.87
CA GLU A 81 -1.39 7.87 2.65
C GLU A 81 -0.04 7.40 3.20
N GLU A 82 -0.02 6.88 4.43
CA GLU A 82 1.19 6.30 5.01
C GLU A 82 1.73 5.12 4.17
N ILE A 83 0.83 4.29 3.62
CA ILE A 83 1.21 3.22 2.68
C ILE A 83 1.90 3.79 1.44
N LEU A 84 1.34 4.81 0.81
CA LEU A 84 1.95 5.46 -0.35
C LEU A 84 3.32 6.07 -0.01
N LEU A 85 3.44 6.71 1.15
CA LEU A 85 4.70 7.28 1.63
C LEU A 85 5.77 6.21 1.86
N SER A 86 5.40 5.03 2.33
CA SER A 86 6.35 3.93 2.57
C SER A 86 6.99 3.37 1.29
N PHE A 87 6.30 3.44 0.15
CA PHE A 87 6.87 3.09 -1.14
C PHE A 87 7.94 4.07 -1.61
N ASN A 88 7.83 5.35 -1.23
CA ASN A 88 8.89 6.33 -1.50
C ASN A 88 10.12 6.12 -0.61
N ARG A 89 9.95 5.50 0.56
CA ARG A 89 11.05 5.14 1.48
C ARG A 89 11.74 3.82 1.12
N THR A 90 11.10 2.96 0.34
CA THR A 90 11.62 1.65 -0.04
C THR A 90 12.08 1.66 -1.51
N PRO A 91 13.38 1.77 -1.79
CA PRO A 91 13.89 1.72 -3.16
C PRO A 91 13.66 0.34 -3.79
N ILE A 92 13.23 0.34 -5.05
CA ILE A 92 13.15 -0.87 -5.89
C ILE A 92 14.48 -0.98 -6.64
N TYR A 93 15.12 -2.15 -6.57
CA TYR A 93 16.44 -2.44 -7.15
C TYR A 93 16.35 -3.43 -8.32
#